data_AF-A0A2K3KV35-F1
#
_entry.id   AF-A0A2K3KV35-F1
#
_cell.length_a   1.000
_cell.length_b   1.000
_cell.length_c   1.000
_cell.angle_alpha   90.00
_cell.angle_beta   90.00
_cell.angle_gamma   90.00
#
_symmetry.space_group_name_H-M   'P 1'
#
loop_
_entity.id
_entity.type
_entity.pdbx_description
1 polymer ?
#
loop_
_entity_poly.entity_id
_entity_poly.type
_entity_poly.pdbx_seq_one_letter_code
_entity_poly.pdbx_strand_id
1 'polypeptide(L)' 'MTGGGADYCFECVGMASLVHEAYAACRKGWGKTIMLGVDHPGSKVSINSNDVLFQGKTLMGSIFGGLKPKTDV' A
#
# COMPACT_ATOMS: atom_id res chain seq x y z
N MET A 1 -10.65 3.78 -18.13
CA MET A 1 -9.22 3.43 -18.05
C MET A 1 -9.01 2.12 -17.29
N THR A 2 -9.41 1.98 -16.01
CA THR A 2 -9.12 0.75 -15.24
C THR A 2 -10.31 -0.18 -14.95
N GLY A 3 -11.56 0.26 -15.14
CA GLY A 3 -12.74 -0.61 -15.02
C GLY A 3 -12.93 -1.26 -13.64
N GLY A 4 -12.40 -0.65 -12.56
CA GLY A 4 -12.51 -1.19 -11.20
C GLY A 4 -11.29 -1.01 -10.29
N GLY A 5 -10.28 -0.25 -10.73
CA GLY A 5 -9.05 0.01 -9.97
C GLY A 5 -7.82 -0.66 -10.57
N ALA A 6 -6.64 -0.31 -10.08
CA ALA A 6 -5.38 -0.91 -10.51
C ALA A 6 -5.08 -2.19 -9.73
N ASP A 7 -4.46 -3.18 -10.38
CA ASP A 7 -4.04 -4.42 -9.69
C ASP A 7 -2.94 -4.15 -8.66
N TYR A 8 -2.08 -3.16 -8.93
CA TYR A 8 -1.00 -2.74 -8.06
C TYR A 8 -0.99 -1.22 -7.93
N CYS A 9 -0.88 -0.73 -6.71
CA CYS A 9 -0.70 0.68 -6.38
C CYS A 9 0.56 0.83 -5.52
N PHE A 10 1.45 1.75 -5.89
CA PHE A 10 2.68 2.01 -5.15
C PHE A 10 2.61 3.40 -4.55
N GLU A 11 2.78 3.50 -3.23
CA GLU A 11 2.94 4.76 -2.53
C GLU A 11 4.43 5.00 -2.31
N CYS A 12 4.98 6.07 -2.91
CA CYS A 12 6.42 6.32 -3.00
C CYS A 12 6.85 7.65 -2.36
N VAL A 13 5.95 8.34 -1.66
CA VAL A 13 6.18 9.67 -1.09
C VAL A 13 6.41 9.58 0.43
N GLY A 14 5.64 8.73 1.12
CA GLY A 14 5.70 8.57 2.57
C GLY A 14 4.69 9.47 3.28
N MET A 15 3.44 9.47 2.81
CA MET A 15 2.35 10.20 3.47
C MET A 15 1.14 9.31 3.68
N ALA A 16 0.64 9.23 4.91
CA ALA A 16 -0.56 8.44 5.22
C ALA A 16 -1.75 8.76 4.29
N SER A 17 -2.01 10.03 3.99
CA SER A 17 -3.08 10.44 3.06
C SER A 17 -2.92 9.82 1.66
N LEU A 18 -1.70 9.71 1.16
CA LEU A 18 -1.43 9.10 -0.14
C LEU A 18 -1.54 7.57 -0.11
N VAL A 19 -1.30 6.95 1.06
CA VAL A 19 -1.58 5.52 1.26
C VAL A 19 -3.09 5.25 1.14
N HIS A 20 -3.92 6.14 1.70
CA HIS A 20 -5.37 6.03 1.58
C HIS A 20 -5.84 6.15 0.13
N GLU A 21 -5.32 7.14 -0.60
CA GLU A 21 -5.64 7.31 -2.04
C GLU A 21 -5.18 6.09 -2.86
N ALA A 22 -3.97 5.58 -2.61
CA ALA A 22 -3.47 4.38 -3.26
C ALA A 22 -4.36 3.15 -2.95
N TYR A 23 -4.77 2.97 -1.69
CA TYR A 23 -5.65 1.88 -1.28
C TYR A 23 -7.05 1.99 -1.90
N ALA A 24 -7.59 3.21 -2.03
CA ALA A 24 -8.87 3.47 -2.68
C ALA A 24 -8.82 3.16 -4.19
N ALA A 25 -7.75 3.59 -4.87
CA ALA A 25 -7.52 3.35 -6.30
C ALA A 25 -7.24 1.87 -6.63
N CYS A 26 -6.82 1.08 -5.64
CA CYS A 26 -6.49 -0.32 -5.79
C CYS A 26 -7.74 -1.19 -6.02
N ARG A 27 -7.62 -2.19 -6.90
CA ARG A 27 -8.75 -3.04 -7.31
C ARG A 27 -9.29 -3.87 -6.15
N LYS A 28 -10.61 -3.92 -6.02
CA LYS A 28 -11.32 -4.78 -5.04
C LYS A 28 -11.07 -6.26 -5.36
N GLY A 29 -10.87 -7.08 -4.32
CA GLY A 29 -10.81 -8.54 -4.40
C GLY A 29 -9.40 -9.13 -4.43
N TRP A 30 -8.48 -8.55 -5.19
CA TRP A 30 -7.09 -9.05 -5.28
C TRP A 30 -6.02 -7.97 -5.38
N GLY A 31 -6.40 -6.70 -5.49
CA GLY A 31 -5.47 -5.60 -5.67
C GLY A 31 -4.49 -5.48 -4.50
N LYS A 32 -3.26 -5.04 -4.81
CA LYS A 32 -2.19 -4.83 -3.84
C LYS A 32 -1.77 -3.37 -3.79
N THR A 33 -1.79 -2.80 -2.59
CA THR A 33 -1.19 -1.49 -2.30
C THR A 33 0.13 -1.72 -1.58
N ILE A 34 1.21 -1.18 -2.14
CA ILE A 34 2.58 -1.35 -1.67
C ILE A 34 3.11 0.01 -1.20
N MET A 35 3.37 0.11 0.09
CA MET A 35 4.00 1.28 0.69
C MET A 35 5.52 1.15 0.58
N LEU A 36 6.13 2.13 -0.09
CA LEU A 36 7.58 2.28 -0.25
C LEU A 36 8.10 3.55 0.43
N GLY A 37 7.26 4.59 0.48
CA GLY A 37 7.57 5.84 1.15
C GLY A 37 7.64 5.69 2.67
N VAL A 38 8.52 6.48 3.28
CA VAL A 38 8.70 6.53 4.73
C VAL A 38 8.07 7.81 5.27
N ASP A 39 7.04 7.68 6.09
CA ASP A 39 6.40 8.81 6.76
C ASP A 39 7.18 9.23 8.01
N HIS A 40 6.78 10.36 8.59
CA HIS A 40 7.34 10.91 9.80
C HIS A 40 7.17 9.95 10.99
N PRO A 41 8.10 9.96 11.96
CA PRO A 41 7.96 9.17 13.18
C PRO A 41 6.64 9.45 13.90
N GLY A 42 5.88 8.39 14.19
CA GLY A 42 4.59 8.49 14.89
C GLY A 42 3.37 8.68 13.98
N SER A 43 3.57 8.88 12.67
CA SER A 43 2.48 8.86 11.70
C SER A 43 1.77 7.50 11.68
N LYS A 44 0.45 7.52 11.40
CA LYS A 44 -0.39 6.32 11.39
C LYS A 44 -1.20 6.23 10.11
N VAL A 45 -1.17 5.06 9.48
CA VAL A 45 -2.13 4.68 8.43
C VAL A 45 -3.30 3.97 9.09
N SER A 46 -4.52 4.48 8.91
CA SER A 46 -5.71 3.99 9.62
C SER A 46 -6.82 3.59 8.66
N ILE A 47 -6.94 2.31 8.31
CA ILE A 47 -7.99 1.85 7.39
C ILE A 47 -9.20 1.37 8.20
N ASN A 48 -10.41 1.66 7.70
CA ASN A 48 -11.63 1.17 8.33
C ASN A 48 -11.66 -0.37 8.28
N SER A 49 -11.98 -1.02 9.40
CA SER A 49 -12.02 -2.48 9.51
C SER A 49 -12.93 -3.13 8.47
N ASN A 50 -14.06 -2.49 8.15
CA ASN A 50 -14.99 -2.98 7.13
C ASN A 50 -14.35 -2.94 5.73
N ASP A 51 -13.55 -1.92 5.44
CA ASP A 51 -12.85 -1.83 4.15
C ASP A 51 -11.79 -2.91 4.00
N VAL A 52 -11.05 -3.23 5.07
CA VAL A 52 -10.09 -4.33 5.06
C VAL A 52 -10.81 -5.67 4.83
N LEU A 53 -11.90 -5.92 5.57
CA LEU A 53 -12.63 -7.18 5.52
C LEU A 53 -13.38 -7.39 4.19
N PHE A 54 -14.13 -6.39 3.74
CA PHE A 54 -15.05 -6.55 2.61
C PHE A 54 -14.44 -6.20 1.25
N GLN A 55 -13.34 -5.45 1.20
CA GLN A 55 -12.73 -5.10 -0.07
C GLN A 55 -11.76 -6.18 -0.58
N GLY A 56 -11.29 -7.10 0.28
CA GLY A 56 -10.40 -8.19 -0.12
C GLY A 56 -9.08 -7.72 -0.73
N LYS A 57 -8.66 -6.49 -0.46
CA LYS A 57 -7.40 -5.92 -0.95
C LYS A 57 -6.26 -6.31 -0.02
N THR A 58 -5.03 -6.22 -0.51
CA THR A 58 -3.82 -6.34 0.32
C THR A 58 -3.18 -4.97 0.48
N LEU A 59 -2.91 -4.56 1.72
CA LEU A 59 -1.96 -3.48 2.02
C LEU A 59 -0.68 -4.10 2.57
N MET A 60 0.47 -3.75 1.99
CA MET A 60 1.77 -4.23 2.45
C MET A 60 2.83 -3.14 2.33
N GLY A 61 3.92 -3.26 3.08
CA GLY A 61 5.12 -2.43 2.93
C GLY A 61 6.24 -3.20 2.22
N SER A 62 7.19 -2.47 1.64
CA SER A 62 8.45 -3.04 1.15
C SER A 62 9.62 -2.10 1.47
N ILE A 63 10.63 -2.65 2.13
CA ILE A 63 11.89 -1.96 2.42
C ILE A 63 12.98 -2.53 1.51
N PHE A 64 13.80 -1.66 0.92
CA PHE A 64 14.81 -2.03 -0.08
C PHE A 64 14.28 -2.89 -1.25
N GLY A 65 12.98 -2.78 -1.58
CA GLY A 65 12.36 -3.59 -2.63
C GLY A 65 12.32 -5.09 -2.32
N GLY A 66 12.48 -5.50 -1.06
CA GLY A 66 12.55 -6.92 -0.65
C GLY A 66 13.96 -7.52 -0.68
N LEU A 67 14.98 -6.70 -0.98
CA LEU A 67 16.38 -7.10 -0.91
C LEU A 67 16.78 -7.42 0.54
N LYS A 68 17.62 -8.45 0.72
CA LYS A 68 18.23 -8.83 2.01
C LYS A 68 19.61 -8.20 2.12
N PRO A 69 19.78 -7.08 2.86
CA PRO A 69 21.00 -6.27 2.77
C PRO A 69 22.28 -6.98 3.21
N LYS A 70 22.16 -8.05 4.01
CA LYS A 70 23.31 -8.82 4.52
C LYS A 70 23.80 -9.90 3.55
N THR A 71 22.97 -10.30 2.58
CA THR A 71 23.27 -11.45 1.70
C THR A 71 23.28 -11.08 0.22
N ASP A 72 22.56 -10.04 -0.17
CA ASP A 72 22.35 -9.69 -1.58
C ASP A 72 23.26 -8.55 -2.05
N VAL A 73 24.06 -7.97 -1.15
CA VAL A 73 25.04 -6.89 -1.39
C VAL A 73 26.45 -7.39 -1.05
#